data_AF-A0AA85FUX7-F1
#
_entry.id   AF-A0AA85FUX7-F1
#
_cell.length_a   1.000
_cell.length_b   1.000
_cell.length_c   1.000
_cell.angle_alpha   90.00
_cell.angle_beta   90.00
_cell.angle_gamma   90.00
#
_symmetry.space_group_name_H-M   'P 1'
#
loop_
_entity.id
_entity.type
_entity.pdbx_description
1 polymer ?
#
loop_
_entity_poly.entity_id
_entity_poly.type
_entity_poly.pdbx_seq_one_letter_code
_entity_poly.pdbx_strand_id
1 'polypeptide(L)'
;MIEDASPFMQTLLGTGLTWFVTAIGSVFCFIISNSSSSLKNQILDGSLGFSSGIMLAASFWSLLEPALEMAKIDLGLGAYCVFPVICGLFIGAAFVGLVDTFLPAQWFETVPVALNDSSYYPVSNPSSGIVSDMSVKQRKYPINNCMESNIRHRSENTVQAYPSSSSIEVDKEKNQFPKMVITRRLWLLIIAITVHNIPEGFAVGIAFGGLGLYSRATFSQACNLAIGIAIQNFPEGLAVSLPLYSAGYGFFISFWYGQLSGLVEPFAGLIGCLAVHFFRRLQPYALGFAAGAMLFVVVDDIIPESQSRGHGRLSTVMALIGFAIMMCLEVVTET
;
A
#
# COMPACT_ATOMS: atom_id res chain seq x y z
N MET A 1 8.20 -0.92 -24.11
CA MET A 1 7.99 0.29 -24.92
C MET A 1 8.84 0.18 -26.16
N ILE A 2 8.22 0.24 -27.35
CA ILE A 2 8.87 0.07 -28.65
C ILE A 2 8.34 1.22 -29.50
N GLU A 3 9.24 1.98 -30.12
CA GLU A 3 8.95 3.30 -30.72
C GLU A 3 7.91 3.23 -31.85
N ASP A 4 7.86 2.11 -32.59
CA ASP A 4 6.93 1.90 -33.71
C ASP A 4 5.70 1.04 -33.38
N ALA A 5 5.48 0.68 -32.10
CA ALA A 5 4.32 -0.13 -31.72
C ALA A 5 3.02 0.69 -31.64
N SER A 6 1.87 0.05 -31.79
CA SER A 6 0.57 0.74 -31.68
C SER A 6 0.36 1.34 -30.27
N PRO A 7 -0.37 2.46 -30.11
CA PRO A 7 -0.66 3.06 -28.81
C PRO A 7 -1.20 2.07 -27.77
N PHE A 8 -2.03 1.13 -28.23
CA PHE A 8 -2.56 0.05 -27.40
C PHE A 8 -1.46 -0.91 -26.92
N MET A 9 -0.54 -1.31 -27.80
CA MET A 9 0.59 -2.17 -27.44
C MET A 9 1.56 -1.44 -26.50
N GLN A 10 1.81 -0.15 -26.74
CA GLN A 10 2.66 0.65 -25.86
C GLN A 10 2.04 0.81 -24.47
N THR A 11 0.73 1.04 -24.41
CA THR A 11 -0.03 1.07 -23.15
C THR A 11 0.12 -0.25 -22.41
N LEU A 12 -0.13 -1.39 -23.07
CA LEU A 12 0.02 -2.72 -22.46
C LEU A 12 1.43 -2.97 -21.95
N LEU A 13 2.46 -2.56 -22.69
CA LEU A 13 3.85 -2.71 -22.26
C LEU A 13 4.18 -1.77 -21.09
N GLY A 14 3.68 -0.54 -21.10
CA GLY A 14 3.85 0.42 -20.03
C GLY A 14 3.18 -0.04 -18.74
N THR A 15 1.89 -0.33 -18.78
CA THR A 15 1.15 -0.83 -17.61
C THR A 15 1.56 -2.25 -17.21
N GLY A 16 2.05 -3.04 -18.16
CA GLY A 16 2.61 -4.35 -17.87
C GLY A 16 3.93 -4.24 -17.12
N LEU A 17 4.76 -3.25 -17.44
CA LEU A 17 5.97 -2.93 -16.68
C LEU A 17 5.62 -2.49 -15.25
N THR A 18 4.69 -1.54 -15.09
CA THR A 18 4.32 -1.02 -13.76
C THR A 18 3.77 -2.14 -12.87
N TRP A 19 2.85 -2.95 -13.38
CA TRP A 19 2.34 -4.15 -12.70
C TRP A 19 3.43 -5.17 -12.37
N PHE A 20 4.35 -5.42 -13.31
CA PHE A 20 5.46 -6.35 -13.10
C PHE A 20 6.36 -5.89 -11.95
N VAL A 21 6.62 -4.60 -11.82
CA VAL A 21 7.42 -4.06 -10.71
C VAL A 21 6.66 -4.16 -9.37
N THR A 22 5.33 -4.00 -9.35
CA THR A 22 4.50 -4.34 -8.18
C THR A 22 4.70 -5.80 -7.77
N ALA A 23 4.64 -6.72 -8.73
CA ALA A 23 4.83 -8.14 -8.48
C ALA A 23 6.24 -8.46 -7.94
N ILE A 24 7.28 -7.77 -8.43
CA ILE A 24 8.64 -7.88 -7.87
C ILE A 24 8.67 -7.40 -6.42
N GLY A 25 8.06 -6.26 -6.11
CA GLY A 25 7.95 -5.74 -4.74
C GLY A 25 7.28 -6.75 -3.79
N SER A 26 6.21 -7.38 -4.25
CA SER A 26 5.50 -8.44 -3.53
C SER A 26 6.35 -9.68 -3.27
N VAL A 27 7.25 -10.06 -4.19
CA VAL A 27 8.23 -11.14 -3.96
C VAL A 27 9.34 -10.68 -3.01
N PHE A 28 9.78 -9.43 -3.08
CA PHE A 28 10.86 -8.93 -2.25
C PHE A 28 10.54 -8.96 -0.74
N CYS A 29 9.25 -8.88 -0.40
CA CYS A 29 8.75 -9.09 0.97
C CYS A 29 9.36 -10.32 1.66
N PHE A 30 9.54 -11.45 0.96
CA PHE A 30 10.04 -12.69 1.57
C PHE A 30 11.52 -12.65 1.97
N ILE A 31 12.29 -11.78 1.31
CA ILE A 31 13.68 -11.54 1.70
C ILE A 31 13.68 -10.73 3.00
N ILE A 32 12.81 -9.72 3.09
CA ILE A 32 12.68 -8.85 4.26
C ILE A 32 12.03 -9.57 5.44
N SER A 33 11.16 -10.54 5.20
CA SER A 33 10.39 -11.19 6.26
C SER A 33 11.26 -11.93 7.28
N ASN A 34 12.44 -12.38 6.86
CA ASN A 34 13.43 -13.04 7.74
C ASN A 34 14.21 -12.05 8.62
N SER A 35 13.97 -10.75 8.48
CA SER A 35 14.66 -9.69 9.23
C SER A 35 13.99 -9.36 10.57
N SER A 36 14.74 -8.65 11.42
CA SER A 36 14.26 -8.11 12.69
C SER A 36 13.00 -7.25 12.53
N SER A 37 12.09 -7.32 13.50
CA SER A 37 10.82 -6.58 13.51
C SER A 37 11.00 -5.07 13.33
N SER A 38 12.06 -4.50 13.92
CA SER A 38 12.41 -3.09 13.75
C SER A 38 12.77 -2.75 12.29
N LEU A 39 13.58 -3.60 11.64
CA LEU A 39 14.00 -3.38 10.26
C LEU A 39 12.82 -3.49 9.28
N LYS A 40 11.90 -4.42 9.51
CA LYS A 40 10.70 -4.58 8.67
C LYS A 40 9.84 -3.31 8.66
N ASN A 41 9.59 -2.75 9.85
CA ASN A 41 8.80 -1.52 9.98
C ASN A 41 9.52 -0.32 9.37
N GLN A 42 10.85 -0.22 9.51
CA GLN A 42 11.65 0.83 8.87
C GLN A 42 11.61 0.76 7.35
N ILE A 43 11.76 -0.45 6.78
CA ILE A 43 11.70 -0.64 5.33
C ILE A 43 10.31 -0.29 4.81
N LEU A 44 9.25 -0.70 5.51
CA LEU A 44 7.87 -0.43 5.11
C LEU A 44 7.53 1.07 5.17
N ASP A 45 7.83 1.73 6.30
CA ASP A 45 7.60 3.18 6.45
C ASP A 45 8.46 3.98 5.47
N GLY A 46 9.71 3.56 5.27
CA GLY A 46 10.62 4.16 4.31
C GLY A 46 10.17 3.97 2.86
N SER A 47 9.66 2.79 2.49
CA SER A 47 9.18 2.51 1.14
C SER A 47 7.90 3.30 0.83
N LEU A 48 6.95 3.36 1.77
CA LEU A 48 5.75 4.18 1.62
C LEU A 48 6.08 5.67 1.53
N GLY A 49 7.00 6.16 2.36
CA GLY A 49 7.52 7.52 2.26
C GLY A 49 8.12 7.78 0.88
N PHE A 50 8.99 6.89 0.40
CA PHE A 50 9.60 6.97 -0.93
C PHE A 50 8.56 7.03 -2.06
N SER A 51 7.56 6.14 -2.05
CA SER A 51 6.46 6.16 -3.02
C SER A 51 5.72 7.50 -2.98
N SER A 52 5.32 7.99 -1.79
CA SER A 52 4.65 9.30 -1.68
C SER A 52 5.43 10.46 -2.31
N GLY A 53 6.76 10.43 -2.21
CA GLY A 53 7.64 11.40 -2.84
C GLY A 53 7.57 11.39 -4.37
N ILE A 54 7.65 10.19 -4.97
CA ILE A 54 7.53 10.01 -6.42
C ILE A 54 6.15 10.48 -6.90
N MET A 55 5.08 10.07 -6.20
CA MET A 55 3.70 10.41 -6.55
C MET A 55 3.43 11.91 -6.54
N LEU A 56 3.93 12.63 -5.53
CA LEU A 56 3.79 14.09 -5.46
C LEU A 56 4.49 14.79 -6.63
N ALA A 57 5.70 14.35 -6.95
CA ALA A 57 6.46 14.90 -8.07
C ALA A 57 5.76 14.59 -9.41
N ALA A 58 5.38 13.34 -9.65
CA ALA A 58 4.70 12.91 -10.87
C ALA A 58 3.36 13.62 -11.07
N SER A 59 2.61 13.85 -9.99
CA SER A 59 1.36 14.63 -10.03
C SER A 59 1.56 16.02 -10.61
N PHE A 60 2.67 16.69 -10.27
CA PHE A 60 2.96 18.04 -10.74
C PHE A 60 3.55 18.03 -12.16
N TRP A 61 4.68 17.36 -12.35
CA TRP A 61 5.44 17.43 -13.60
C TRP A 61 4.91 16.55 -14.71
N SER A 62 4.43 15.36 -14.39
CA SER A 62 4.05 14.38 -15.41
C SER A 62 2.54 14.38 -15.70
N LEU A 63 1.72 15.04 -14.86
CA LEU A 63 0.26 15.15 -15.03
C LEU A 63 -0.22 16.59 -15.15
N LEU A 64 -0.06 17.42 -14.12
CA LEU A 64 -0.64 18.77 -14.09
C LEU A 64 0.00 19.73 -15.10
N GLU A 65 1.33 19.76 -15.19
CA GLU A 65 2.04 20.61 -16.13
C GLU A 65 1.66 20.28 -17.60
N PRO A 66 1.73 19.00 -18.05
CA PRO A 66 1.28 18.61 -19.38
C PRO A 66 -0.21 18.94 -19.61
N ALA A 67 -1.07 18.75 -18.60
CA ALA A 67 -2.48 19.09 -18.71
C ALA A 67 -2.71 20.59 -18.97
N LEU A 68 -1.98 21.45 -18.25
CA LEU A 68 -2.08 22.90 -18.40
C LEU A 68 -1.58 23.36 -19.76
N GLU A 69 -0.50 22.75 -20.26
CA GLU A 69 0.02 23.09 -21.58
C GLU A 69 -0.93 22.62 -22.69
N MET A 70 -1.44 21.40 -22.62
CA MET A 70 -2.46 20.90 -23.57
C MET A 70 -3.71 21.79 -23.56
N ALA A 71 -4.17 22.22 -22.38
CA ALA A 71 -5.30 23.14 -22.30
C ALA A 71 -4.99 24.53 -22.87
N LYS A 72 -3.74 24.98 -22.78
CA LYS A 72 -3.33 26.29 -23.31
C LYS A 72 -3.19 26.26 -24.84
N ILE A 73 -2.54 25.23 -25.38
CA ILE A 73 -2.21 25.11 -26.80
C ILE A 73 -3.38 24.49 -27.57
N ASP A 74 -3.83 23.29 -27.21
CA ASP A 74 -4.76 22.50 -28.03
C ASP A 74 -6.21 22.98 -27.90
N LEU A 75 -6.61 23.47 -26.73
CA LEU A 75 -7.93 24.08 -26.52
C LEU A 75 -7.95 25.60 -26.79
N GLY A 76 -6.79 26.22 -27.02
CA GLY A 76 -6.67 27.66 -27.29
C GLY A 76 -7.18 28.57 -26.16
N LEU A 77 -7.23 28.06 -24.92
CA LEU A 77 -7.85 28.76 -23.78
C LEU A 77 -7.00 29.89 -23.20
N GLY A 78 -5.73 30.02 -23.61
CA GLY A 78 -4.82 31.03 -23.08
C GLY A 78 -4.71 30.94 -21.54
N ALA A 79 -5.08 32.01 -20.84
CA ALA A 79 -5.07 32.04 -19.36
C ALA A 79 -6.18 31.17 -18.71
N TYR A 80 -7.23 30.82 -19.46
CA TYR A 80 -8.32 29.97 -18.98
C TYR A 80 -7.97 28.47 -19.01
N CYS A 81 -6.74 28.10 -19.38
CA CYS A 81 -6.27 26.70 -19.41
C CYS A 81 -6.34 26.02 -18.04
N VAL A 82 -6.36 26.80 -16.95
CA VAL A 82 -6.40 26.30 -15.58
C VAL A 82 -7.77 25.68 -15.23
N PHE A 83 -8.87 26.19 -15.80
CA PHE A 83 -10.23 25.70 -15.51
C PHE A 83 -10.44 24.21 -15.79
N PRO A 84 -10.13 23.68 -16.98
CA PRO A 84 -10.32 22.25 -17.26
C PRO A 84 -9.46 21.36 -16.35
N VAL A 85 -8.23 21.79 -16.06
CA VAL A 85 -7.29 21.02 -15.22
C VAL A 85 -7.75 21.02 -13.76
N ILE A 86 -8.14 22.17 -13.20
CA ILE A 86 -8.69 22.26 -11.84
C ILE A 86 -10.00 21.46 -11.72
N CYS A 87 -10.87 21.55 -12.72
CA CYS A 87 -12.11 20.79 -12.76
C CYS A 87 -11.81 19.28 -12.71
N GLY A 88 -10.90 18.82 -13.56
CA GLY A 88 -10.37 17.45 -13.52
C GLY A 88 -9.85 17.08 -12.13
N LEU A 89 -8.94 17.89 -11.58
CA LEU A 89 -8.31 17.67 -10.27
C LEU A 89 -9.35 17.46 -9.16
N PHE A 90 -10.33 18.36 -9.03
CA PHE A 90 -11.35 18.20 -7.99
C PHE A 90 -12.27 17.01 -8.24
N ILE A 91 -12.62 16.70 -9.50
CA ILE A 91 -13.41 15.51 -9.82
C ILE A 91 -12.62 14.24 -9.48
N GLY A 92 -11.32 14.20 -9.73
CA GLY A 92 -10.44 13.07 -9.39
C GLY A 92 -10.32 12.86 -7.89
N ALA A 93 -10.05 13.93 -7.14
CA ALA A 93 -10.01 13.87 -5.68
C ALA A 93 -11.36 13.45 -5.09
N ALA A 94 -12.46 14.02 -5.58
CA ALA A 94 -13.81 13.66 -5.16
C ALA A 94 -14.16 12.21 -5.51
N PHE A 95 -13.72 11.71 -6.68
CA PHE A 95 -13.92 10.32 -7.09
C PHE A 95 -13.30 9.35 -6.08
N VAL A 96 -12.04 9.59 -5.68
CA VAL A 96 -11.38 8.73 -4.68
C VAL A 96 -12.07 8.83 -3.32
N GLY A 97 -12.33 10.05 -2.82
CA GLY A 97 -13.03 10.21 -1.53
C GLY A 97 -14.43 9.59 -1.52
N LEU A 98 -15.12 9.59 -2.67
CA LEU A 98 -16.41 8.94 -2.83
C LEU A 98 -16.27 7.41 -2.82
N VAL A 99 -15.27 6.86 -3.51
CA VAL A 99 -14.96 5.42 -3.50
C VAL A 99 -14.64 4.96 -2.07
N ASP A 100 -13.85 5.72 -1.32
CA ASP A 100 -13.54 5.42 0.08
C ASP A 100 -14.82 5.42 0.95
N THR A 101 -15.69 6.41 0.77
CA THR A 101 -16.98 6.47 1.47
C THR A 101 -17.89 5.28 1.13
N PHE A 102 -17.86 4.79 -0.12
CA PHE A 102 -18.64 3.66 -0.60
C PHE A 102 -18.03 2.29 -0.35
N LEU A 103 -16.90 2.21 0.37
CA LEU A 103 -16.33 0.96 0.85
C LEU A 103 -16.61 0.83 2.36
N PRO A 104 -17.83 0.41 2.79
CA PRO A 104 -18.13 0.32 4.20
C PRO A 104 -17.20 -0.69 4.85
N ALA A 105 -16.59 -0.29 5.95
CA ALA A 105 -15.79 -1.14 6.82
C ALA A 105 -16.41 -2.52 7.13
N GLN A 106 -17.74 -2.59 7.09
CA GLN A 106 -18.58 -3.76 7.36
C GLN A 106 -18.44 -4.86 6.28
N TRP A 107 -18.05 -4.51 5.05
CA TRP A 107 -17.86 -5.48 3.95
C TRP A 107 -16.66 -6.40 4.19
N PHE A 108 -15.79 -6.06 5.14
CA PHE A 108 -14.55 -6.76 5.44
C PHE A 108 -14.58 -7.48 6.79
N GLU A 109 -15.77 -7.65 7.39
CA GLU A 109 -15.97 -8.58 8.50
C GLU A 109 -15.87 -10.01 7.98
N THR A 110 -14.64 -10.50 7.95
CA THR A 110 -14.27 -11.92 7.84
C THR A 110 -14.46 -12.58 6.46
N VAL A 111 -13.42 -12.53 5.63
CA VAL A 111 -13.26 -13.52 4.55
C VAL A 111 -12.51 -14.71 5.13
N PRO A 112 -13.13 -15.89 5.31
CA PRO A 112 -12.39 -17.10 5.64
C PRO A 112 -11.54 -17.48 4.43
N VAL A 113 -10.22 -17.30 4.54
CA VAL A 113 -9.29 -17.83 3.54
C VAL A 113 -9.32 -19.36 3.67
N ALA A 114 -10.01 -20.03 2.77
CA ALA A 114 -9.98 -21.49 2.66
C ALA A 114 -8.62 -21.91 2.10
N LEU A 115 -7.72 -22.35 2.96
CA LEU A 115 -6.43 -22.91 2.54
C LEU A 115 -6.55 -24.41 2.38
N ASN A 116 -6.13 -24.89 1.21
CA ASN A 116 -5.89 -26.30 0.94
C ASN A 116 -4.62 -26.72 1.70
N ASP A 117 -4.79 -27.64 2.65
CA ASP A 117 -3.76 -28.12 3.56
C ASP A 117 -2.64 -28.86 2.80
N SER A 118 -1.40 -28.33 2.78
CA SER A 118 -0.21 -29.17 2.65
C SER A 118 1.14 -28.51 3.00
N SER A 119 1.22 -27.26 3.49
CA SER A 119 2.53 -26.58 3.62
C SER A 119 2.68 -25.64 4.82
N TYR A 120 2.15 -26.01 5.99
CA TYR A 120 2.38 -25.27 7.23
C TYR A 120 3.29 -26.06 8.18
N TYR A 121 4.49 -25.51 8.45
CA TYR A 121 5.32 -25.93 9.58
C TYR A 121 5.08 -24.96 10.75
N PRO A 122 4.70 -25.45 11.95
CA PRO A 122 4.58 -24.59 13.11
C PRO A 122 5.97 -24.14 13.57
N VAL A 123 6.09 -22.85 13.91
CA VAL A 123 7.21 -22.30 14.67
C VAL A 123 7.24 -22.99 16.04
N SER A 124 8.41 -23.52 16.41
CA SER A 124 8.65 -24.26 17.64
C SER A 124 8.43 -23.42 18.89
N ASN A 125 7.67 -23.95 19.85
CA ASN A 125 7.60 -23.43 21.21
C ASN A 125 9.00 -23.47 21.86
N PRO A 126 9.41 -22.43 22.61
CA PRO A 126 10.64 -22.48 23.39
C PRO A 126 10.48 -23.51 24.52
N SER A 127 11.31 -24.54 24.45
CA SER A 127 11.77 -25.46 25.49
C SER A 127 11.18 -25.28 26.89
N SER A 128 10.51 -26.33 27.36
CA SER A 128 10.42 -26.72 28.77
C SER A 128 11.82 -26.90 29.35
N GLY A 129 12.40 -25.82 29.86
CA GLY A 129 13.64 -25.80 30.64
C GLY A 129 13.30 -25.53 32.10
N ILE A 130 13.68 -26.48 32.95
CA ILE A 130 13.58 -26.47 34.40
C ILE A 130 14.12 -25.13 34.95
N VAL A 131 13.26 -24.31 35.55
CA VAL A 131 13.68 -23.13 36.34
C VAL A 131 13.85 -23.58 37.78
N SER A 132 15.09 -23.93 38.12
CA SER A 132 15.59 -23.95 39.49
C SER A 132 15.74 -22.52 40.03
N ASP A 133 15.36 -22.34 41.29
CA ASP A 133 15.52 -21.15 42.13
C ASP A 133 16.71 -20.24 41.78
N MET A 134 16.47 -18.93 41.68
CA MET A 134 17.28 -17.92 42.38
C MET A 134 16.72 -16.49 42.23
N SER A 135 16.20 -15.98 43.36
CA SER A 135 16.22 -14.60 43.86
C SER A 135 16.87 -13.49 43.01
N VAL A 136 16.10 -12.49 42.53
CA VAL A 136 16.58 -11.11 42.30
C VAL A 136 15.46 -10.06 42.48
N LYS A 137 15.60 -9.26 43.56
CA LYS A 137 15.11 -7.88 43.83
C LYS A 137 14.01 -7.29 42.92
N GLN A 138 12.78 -7.23 43.44
CA GLN A 138 11.76 -6.27 42.99
C GLN A 138 12.16 -4.83 43.38
N ARG A 139 12.37 -3.96 42.38
CA ARG A 139 12.45 -2.50 42.60
C ARG A 139 11.03 -1.93 42.69
N LYS A 140 10.76 -1.27 43.83
CA LYS A 140 9.56 -0.48 44.14
C LYS A 140 9.39 0.70 43.18
N TYR A 141 8.18 0.89 42.66
CA TYR A 141 7.66 2.21 42.29
C TYR A 141 6.81 2.75 43.46
N PRO A 142 6.95 4.01 43.88
CA PRO A 142 6.10 4.56 44.93
C PRO A 142 4.77 5.05 44.33
N ILE A 143 3.67 4.50 44.80
CA ILE A 143 2.36 5.15 44.73
C ILE A 143 2.08 5.68 46.14
N ASN A 144 1.97 7.00 46.26
CA ASN A 144 1.65 7.69 47.50
C ASN A 144 0.13 7.67 47.78
N ASN A 145 -0.16 7.55 49.08
CA ASN A 145 -1.39 7.92 49.82
C ASN A 145 -2.68 7.13 49.57
N CYS A 146 -3.16 6.38 50.57
CA CYS A 146 -4.07 6.92 51.60
C CYS A 146 -4.46 5.89 52.69
N MET A 147 -4.43 6.34 53.95
CA MET A 147 -5.20 5.96 55.15
C MET A 147 -5.60 4.49 55.46
N GLU A 148 -4.94 3.94 56.49
CA GLU A 148 -5.50 3.48 57.80
C GLU A 148 -6.72 2.51 57.86
N SER A 149 -6.50 1.30 58.40
CA SER A 149 -7.08 0.85 59.69
C SER A 149 -6.84 -0.66 59.97
N ASN A 150 -6.62 -0.95 61.26
CA ASN A 150 -6.29 -2.24 61.86
C ASN A 150 -7.45 -3.25 61.87
N ILE A 151 -7.24 -4.52 61.48
CA ILE A 151 -7.91 -5.69 62.08
C ILE A 151 -6.97 -6.93 62.13
N ARG A 152 -7.07 -7.63 63.28
CA ARG A 152 -6.26 -8.73 63.83
C ARG A 152 -6.53 -10.13 63.21
N HIS A 153 -5.52 -11.00 63.36
CA HIS A 153 -5.52 -12.46 63.57
C HIS A 153 -6.51 -13.36 62.79
N ARG A 154 -5.99 -14.40 62.11
CA ARG A 154 -6.23 -15.83 62.46
C ARG A 154 -5.33 -16.76 61.65
N SER A 155 -4.50 -17.54 62.37
CA SER A 155 -3.82 -18.73 61.89
C SER A 155 -4.84 -19.85 61.78
N GLU A 156 -4.85 -20.59 60.67
CA GLU A 156 -5.45 -21.92 60.59
C GLU A 156 -4.69 -22.76 59.55
N ASN A 157 -3.77 -23.59 60.08
CA ASN A 157 -3.26 -24.77 59.41
C ASN A 157 -4.41 -25.76 59.22
N THR A 158 -4.73 -26.10 57.98
CA THR A 158 -5.52 -27.29 57.68
C THR A 158 -4.88 -28.00 56.49
N VAL A 159 -4.14 -29.06 56.81
CA VAL A 159 -3.70 -30.08 55.86
C VAL A 159 -4.95 -30.84 55.43
N GLN A 160 -5.34 -30.74 54.16
CA GLN A 160 -6.45 -31.51 53.61
C GLN A 160 -5.94 -32.43 52.49
N ALA A 161 -6.19 -33.72 52.68
CA ALA A 161 -5.80 -34.83 51.82
C ALA A 161 -6.53 -34.79 50.46
N TYR A 162 -5.80 -35.10 49.39
CA TYR A 162 -6.33 -35.25 48.03
C TYR A 162 -7.12 -36.56 47.89
N PRO A 163 -8.37 -36.55 47.41
CA PRO A 163 -9.04 -37.77 46.99
C PRO A 163 -8.57 -38.20 45.60
N SER A 164 -8.45 -39.51 45.46
CA SER A 164 -8.04 -40.30 44.30
C SER A 164 -8.97 -40.18 43.08
N SER A 165 -8.34 -40.05 41.91
CA SER A 165 -8.75 -40.56 40.59
C SER A 165 -10.22 -40.44 40.19
N SER A 166 -10.58 -39.31 39.57
CA SER A 166 -11.65 -39.24 38.57
C SER A 166 -11.04 -39.24 37.18
N SER A 167 -11.39 -40.25 36.37
CA SER A 167 -11.06 -40.33 34.94
C SER A 167 -11.52 -39.05 34.23
N ILE A 168 -10.56 -38.23 33.80
CA ILE A 168 -10.81 -37.12 32.88
C ILE A 168 -11.14 -37.75 31.53
N GLU A 169 -12.41 -37.69 31.12
CA GLU A 169 -12.78 -37.87 29.73
C GLU A 169 -12.05 -36.78 28.94
N VAL A 170 -11.06 -37.20 28.15
CA VAL A 170 -10.39 -36.34 27.19
C VAL A 170 -11.40 -36.11 26.06
N ASP A 171 -12.18 -35.04 26.18
CA ASP A 171 -12.94 -34.50 25.09
C ASP A 171 -11.99 -34.29 23.92
N LYS A 172 -12.23 -35.02 22.82
CA LYS A 172 -11.58 -34.78 21.54
C LYS A 172 -12.09 -33.46 20.99
N GLU A 173 -11.58 -32.37 21.56
CA GLU A 173 -11.70 -31.05 20.97
C GLU A 173 -11.02 -31.14 19.60
N LYS A 174 -11.84 -31.11 18.53
CA LYS A 174 -11.36 -31.06 17.16
C LYS A 174 -10.36 -29.91 17.12
N ASN A 175 -9.11 -30.20 16.79
CA ASN A 175 -8.08 -29.21 16.45
C ASN A 175 -8.60 -28.36 15.27
N GLN A 176 -9.43 -27.38 15.57
CA GLN A 176 -9.89 -26.41 14.61
C GLN A 176 -8.73 -25.45 14.46
N PHE A 177 -7.94 -25.66 13.40
CA PHE A 177 -6.89 -24.74 13.00
C PHE A 177 -7.44 -23.31 13.05
N PRO A 178 -6.71 -22.35 13.66
CA PRO A 178 -7.20 -20.98 13.73
C PRO A 178 -7.47 -20.51 12.31
N LYS A 179 -8.74 -20.19 12.00
CA LYS A 179 -9.09 -19.57 10.72
C LYS A 179 -8.27 -18.30 10.60
N MET A 180 -7.32 -18.27 9.67
CA MET A 180 -6.59 -17.03 9.39
C MET A 180 -7.55 -16.07 8.69
N VAL A 181 -8.00 -15.07 9.44
CA VAL A 181 -8.91 -14.03 8.99
C VAL A 181 -8.08 -12.77 8.70
N ILE A 182 -8.15 -12.28 7.45
CA ILE A 182 -7.45 -11.03 7.08
C ILE A 182 -8.10 -9.92 7.91
N THR A 183 -7.29 -9.20 8.68
CA THR A 183 -7.81 -8.17 9.57
C THR A 183 -8.40 -7.03 8.76
N ARG A 184 -9.38 -6.32 9.33
CA ARG A 184 -9.97 -5.12 8.72
C ARG A 184 -8.90 -4.14 8.25
N ARG A 185 -7.83 -3.95 9.05
CA ARG A 185 -6.70 -3.08 8.68
C ARG A 185 -5.99 -3.53 7.40
N LEU A 186 -5.74 -4.82 7.24
CA LEU A 186 -5.08 -5.37 6.05
C LEU A 186 -5.97 -5.25 4.81
N TRP A 187 -7.28 -5.47 4.96
CA TRP A 187 -8.23 -5.27 3.86
C TRP A 187 -8.28 -3.83 3.38
N LEU A 188 -8.40 -2.87 4.31
CA LEU A 188 -8.40 -1.45 3.96
C LEU A 188 -7.11 -1.05 3.26
N LEU A 189 -5.95 -1.54 3.71
CA LEU A 189 -4.67 -1.29 3.04
C LEU A 189 -4.63 -1.86 1.61
N ILE A 190 -5.04 -3.13 1.43
CA ILE A 190 -5.08 -3.76 0.09
C ILE A 190 -5.97 -2.97 -0.85
N ILE A 191 -7.13 -2.54 -0.36
CA ILE A 191 -8.12 -1.84 -1.19
C ILE A 191 -7.68 -0.42 -1.48
N ALA A 192 -7.16 0.31 -0.51
CA ALA A 192 -6.62 1.64 -0.70
C ALA A 192 -5.55 1.62 -1.80
N ILE A 193 -4.59 0.68 -1.71
CA ILE A 193 -3.56 0.51 -2.74
C ILE A 193 -4.20 0.08 -4.07
N THR A 194 -5.12 -0.88 -4.08
CA THR A 194 -5.78 -1.29 -5.35
C THR A 194 -6.52 -0.14 -6.03
N VAL A 195 -7.24 0.68 -5.27
CA VAL A 195 -7.95 1.86 -5.79
C VAL A 195 -6.95 2.90 -6.28
N HIS A 196 -5.80 3.02 -5.61
CA HIS A 196 -4.72 3.91 -6.00
C HIS A 196 -4.11 3.58 -7.37
N ASN A 197 -3.93 2.29 -7.65
CA ASN A 197 -3.31 1.83 -8.88
C ASN A 197 -4.21 2.05 -10.12
N ILE A 198 -5.50 2.38 -9.93
CA ILE A 198 -6.42 2.72 -11.03
C ILE A 198 -5.99 4.05 -11.71
N PRO A 199 -5.89 5.19 -11.00
CA PRO A 199 -5.34 6.44 -11.53
C PRO A 199 -3.99 6.29 -12.25
N GLU A 200 -3.08 5.48 -11.72
CA GLU A 200 -1.77 5.23 -12.33
C GLU A 200 -1.88 4.54 -13.69
N GLY A 201 -2.65 3.45 -13.75
CA GLY A 201 -2.94 2.77 -15.01
C GLY A 201 -3.57 3.74 -16.02
N PHE A 202 -4.57 4.51 -15.59
CA PHE A 202 -5.19 5.55 -16.43
C PHE A 202 -4.18 6.57 -16.96
N ALA A 203 -3.28 7.07 -16.11
CA ALA A 203 -2.26 8.04 -16.48
C ALA A 203 -1.34 7.49 -17.58
N VAL A 204 -0.82 6.26 -17.41
CA VAL A 204 0.01 5.59 -18.42
C VAL A 204 -0.76 5.39 -19.73
N GLY A 205 -2.02 4.96 -19.65
CA GLY A 205 -2.89 4.77 -20.80
C GLY A 205 -3.18 6.05 -21.58
N ILE A 206 -3.47 7.15 -20.88
CA ILE A 206 -3.72 8.46 -21.50
C ILE A 206 -2.44 8.98 -22.17
N ALA A 207 -1.28 8.81 -21.54
CA ALA A 207 -0.01 9.26 -22.10
C ALA A 207 0.33 8.53 -23.40
N PHE A 208 0.27 7.20 -23.42
CA PHE A 208 0.53 6.41 -24.63
C PHE A 208 -0.58 6.55 -25.69
N GLY A 209 -1.85 6.65 -25.27
CA GLY A 209 -2.98 6.89 -26.18
C GLY A 209 -2.92 8.24 -26.88
N GLY A 210 -2.24 9.23 -26.29
CA GLY A 210 -2.08 10.58 -26.82
C GLY A 210 -0.95 10.76 -27.84
N LEU A 211 -0.11 9.74 -28.07
CA LEU A 211 1.09 9.86 -28.88
C LEU A 211 0.79 10.36 -30.30
N GLY A 212 1.49 11.44 -30.69
CA GLY A 212 1.32 12.07 -32.01
C GLY A 212 -0.02 12.80 -32.20
N LEU A 213 -0.87 12.87 -31.17
CA LEU A 213 -2.14 13.60 -31.23
C LEU A 213 -2.02 15.08 -30.80
N TYR A 214 -0.96 15.46 -30.08
CA TYR A 214 -0.75 16.81 -29.53
C TYR A 214 0.74 17.17 -29.48
N SER A 215 1.05 18.45 -29.31
CA SER A 215 2.43 18.97 -29.37
C SER A 215 3.37 18.41 -28.31
N ARG A 216 2.88 18.11 -27.09
CA ARG A 216 3.70 17.57 -25.99
C ARG A 216 3.62 16.04 -25.84
N ALA A 217 2.70 15.34 -26.52
CA ALA A 217 2.52 13.90 -26.35
C ALA A 217 3.61 13.08 -27.09
N THR A 218 4.82 13.12 -26.53
CA THR A 218 6.00 12.44 -27.05
C THR A 218 6.16 11.05 -26.44
N PHE A 219 6.80 10.16 -27.20
CA PHE A 219 7.12 8.81 -26.74
C PHE A 219 7.98 8.83 -25.46
N SER A 220 8.98 9.72 -25.41
CA SER A 220 9.82 9.92 -24.22
C SER A 220 8.99 10.19 -22.98
N GLN A 221 8.13 11.23 -22.99
CA GLN A 221 7.32 11.60 -21.83
C GLN A 221 6.40 10.49 -21.34
N ALA A 222 5.71 9.80 -22.27
CA ALA A 222 4.88 8.66 -21.92
C ALA A 222 5.71 7.54 -21.28
N CYS A 223 6.95 7.36 -21.73
CA CYS A 223 7.86 6.40 -21.13
C CYS A 223 8.32 6.79 -19.73
N ASN A 224 8.63 8.07 -19.51
CA ASN A 224 9.12 8.57 -18.23
C ASN A 224 8.05 8.46 -17.16
N LEU A 225 6.81 8.81 -17.49
CA LEU A 225 5.65 8.61 -16.61
C LEU A 225 5.51 7.13 -16.21
N ALA A 226 5.55 6.21 -17.18
CA ALA A 226 5.43 4.78 -16.90
C ALA A 226 6.61 4.24 -16.08
N ILE A 227 7.84 4.72 -16.30
CA ILE A 227 9.01 4.33 -15.50
C ILE A 227 8.90 4.90 -14.08
N GLY A 228 8.49 6.15 -13.93
CA GLY A 228 8.28 6.79 -12.63
C GLY A 228 7.28 6.03 -11.77
N ILE A 229 6.12 5.69 -12.36
CA ILE A 229 5.11 4.84 -11.73
C ILE A 229 5.70 3.46 -11.41
N ALA A 230 6.39 2.82 -12.37
CA ALA A 230 6.97 1.50 -12.12
C ALA A 230 7.92 1.49 -10.90
N ILE A 231 8.72 2.54 -10.69
CA ILE A 231 9.66 2.62 -9.57
C ILE A 231 8.95 2.68 -8.21
N GLN A 232 7.84 3.42 -8.08
CA GLN A 232 7.08 3.51 -6.82
C GLN A 232 6.20 2.27 -6.55
N ASN A 233 5.83 1.54 -7.61
CA ASN A 233 5.04 0.32 -7.51
C ASN A 233 5.76 -0.81 -6.77
N PHE A 234 7.10 -0.81 -6.76
CA PHE A 234 7.88 -1.75 -5.96
C PHE A 234 7.57 -1.59 -4.45
N PRO A 235 7.71 -0.38 -3.86
CA PRO A 235 7.23 -0.10 -2.51
C PRO A 235 5.80 -0.55 -2.20
N GLU A 236 4.87 -0.38 -3.13
CA GLU A 236 3.45 -0.72 -2.93
C GLU A 236 3.21 -2.22 -2.89
N GLY A 237 3.81 -2.96 -3.83
CA GLY A 237 3.75 -4.42 -3.83
C GLY A 237 4.32 -5.02 -2.53
N LEU A 238 5.39 -4.41 -2.00
CA LEU A 238 5.94 -4.74 -0.70
C LEU A 238 4.99 -4.35 0.45
N ALA A 239 4.35 -3.18 0.37
CA ALA A 239 3.46 -2.68 1.40
C ALA A 239 2.21 -3.53 1.60
N VAL A 240 1.73 -4.20 0.54
CA VAL A 240 0.64 -5.18 0.64
C VAL A 240 1.13 -6.53 1.16
N SER A 241 2.20 -7.07 0.57
CA SER A 241 2.62 -8.45 0.85
C SER A 241 3.30 -8.61 2.21
N LEU A 242 4.06 -7.62 2.68
CA LEU A 242 4.84 -7.72 3.92
C LEU A 242 3.99 -7.80 5.20
N PRO A 243 2.92 -7.00 5.35
CA PRO A 243 2.01 -7.12 6.48
C PRO A 243 1.23 -8.44 6.47
N LEU A 244 0.79 -8.92 5.30
CA LEU A 244 0.14 -10.24 5.15
C LEU A 244 1.10 -11.35 5.58
N TYR A 245 2.30 -11.40 5.03
CA TYR A 245 3.25 -12.45 5.39
C TYR A 245 3.63 -12.38 6.87
N SER A 246 3.81 -11.17 7.42
CA SER A 246 4.09 -10.96 8.85
C SER A 246 2.93 -11.37 9.77
N ALA A 247 1.69 -11.39 9.27
CA ALA A 247 0.53 -11.89 9.99
C ALA A 247 0.39 -13.42 9.96
N GLY A 248 1.33 -14.13 9.32
CA GLY A 248 1.37 -15.60 9.27
C GLY A 248 0.77 -16.20 8.00
N TYR A 249 0.35 -15.38 7.03
CA TYR A 249 -0.11 -15.89 5.73
C TYR A 249 1.04 -16.47 4.92
N GLY A 250 0.78 -17.58 4.23
CA GLY A 250 1.77 -18.24 3.37
C GLY A 250 2.26 -17.36 2.21
N PHE A 251 3.35 -17.81 1.57
CA PHE A 251 3.98 -17.14 0.44
C PHE A 251 2.97 -16.78 -0.66
N PHE A 252 2.24 -17.78 -1.15
CA PHE A 252 1.35 -17.59 -2.29
C PHE A 252 0.23 -16.61 -1.99
N ILE A 253 -0.34 -16.63 -0.79
CA ILE A 253 -1.42 -15.70 -0.41
C ILE A 253 -0.89 -14.27 -0.43
N SER A 254 0.23 -14.04 0.26
CA SER A 254 0.82 -12.71 0.41
C SER A 254 1.26 -12.14 -0.95
N PHE A 255 1.83 -12.99 -1.81
CA PHE A 255 2.19 -12.63 -3.18
C PHE A 255 0.95 -12.33 -4.04
N TRP A 256 -0.07 -13.20 -4.02
CA TRP A 256 -1.28 -13.02 -4.82
C TRP A 256 -1.98 -11.71 -4.50
N TYR A 257 -2.19 -11.39 -3.22
CA TYR A 257 -2.81 -10.12 -2.86
C TYR A 257 -1.98 -8.90 -3.26
N GLY A 258 -0.65 -8.99 -3.18
CA GLY A 258 0.23 -7.88 -3.58
C GLY A 258 0.29 -7.66 -5.10
N GLN A 259 0.36 -8.71 -5.91
CA GLN A 259 0.36 -8.54 -7.36
C GLN A 259 -1.04 -8.27 -7.93
N LEU A 260 -2.10 -8.74 -7.25
CA LEU A 260 -3.48 -8.44 -7.63
C LEU A 260 -3.84 -6.98 -7.39
N SER A 261 -3.26 -6.32 -6.39
CA SER A 261 -3.52 -4.89 -6.16
C SER A 261 -3.02 -4.02 -7.32
N GLY A 262 -1.90 -4.40 -7.96
CA GLY A 262 -1.40 -3.72 -9.17
C GLY A 262 -1.99 -4.23 -10.49
N LEU A 263 -2.68 -5.38 -10.50
CA LEU A 263 -3.24 -5.95 -11.74
C LEU A 263 -4.33 -5.06 -12.35
N VAL A 264 -4.87 -4.10 -11.61
CA VAL A 264 -5.83 -3.13 -12.12
C VAL A 264 -5.21 -2.13 -13.11
N GLU A 265 -3.90 -1.90 -13.07
CA GLU A 265 -3.23 -0.89 -13.89
C GLU A 265 -3.32 -1.19 -15.40
N PRO A 266 -3.05 -2.42 -15.89
CA PRO A 266 -3.28 -2.75 -17.28
C PRO A 266 -4.72 -2.52 -17.75
N PHE A 267 -5.72 -2.89 -16.93
CA PHE A 267 -7.12 -2.67 -17.30
C PHE A 267 -7.46 -1.18 -17.36
N ALA A 268 -7.06 -0.43 -16.34
CA ALA A 268 -7.27 1.02 -16.28
C ALA A 268 -6.55 1.74 -17.43
N GLY A 269 -5.33 1.35 -17.76
CA GLY A 269 -4.58 1.94 -18.86
C GLY A 269 -5.17 1.65 -20.23
N LEU A 270 -5.68 0.44 -20.47
CA LEU A 270 -6.42 0.18 -21.71
C LEU A 270 -7.64 1.08 -21.84
N ILE A 271 -8.41 1.28 -20.75
CA ILE A 271 -9.55 2.19 -20.73
C ILE A 271 -9.09 3.63 -20.99
N GLY A 272 -7.99 4.06 -20.35
CA GLY A 272 -7.39 5.39 -20.56
C GLY A 272 -6.94 5.62 -22.01
N CYS A 273 -6.25 4.66 -22.61
CA CYS A 273 -5.81 4.72 -24.01
C CYS A 273 -7.00 4.83 -24.98
N LEU A 274 -8.06 4.07 -24.74
CA LEU A 274 -9.29 4.15 -25.53
C LEU A 274 -9.98 5.51 -25.35
N ALA A 275 -10.05 6.03 -24.13
CA ALA A 275 -10.72 7.28 -23.82
C ALA A 275 -10.12 8.47 -24.59
N VAL A 276 -8.81 8.48 -24.82
CA VAL A 276 -8.13 9.54 -25.59
C VAL A 276 -8.63 9.64 -27.04
N HIS A 277 -8.94 8.50 -27.66
CA HIS A 277 -9.41 8.46 -29.05
C HIS A 277 -10.81 9.06 -29.22
N PHE A 278 -11.66 8.94 -28.19
CA PHE A 278 -13.03 9.45 -28.21
C PHE A 278 -13.14 10.89 -27.71
N PHE A 279 -12.28 11.31 -26.78
CA PHE A 279 -12.45 12.57 -26.06
C PHE A 279 -11.19 13.44 -26.06
N ARG A 280 -10.69 13.77 -27.25
CA ARG A 280 -9.49 14.61 -27.41
C ARG A 280 -9.55 15.94 -26.65
N ARG A 281 -10.73 16.55 -26.55
CA ARG A 281 -10.95 17.79 -25.78
C ARG A 281 -11.03 17.59 -24.26
N LEU A 282 -11.24 16.37 -23.77
CA LEU A 282 -11.25 16.08 -22.33
C LEU A 282 -9.88 15.73 -21.78
N GLN A 283 -8.83 15.56 -22.59
CA GLN A 283 -7.54 15.09 -22.10
C GLN A 283 -6.94 15.95 -20.96
N PRO A 284 -7.01 17.30 -20.99
CA PRO A 284 -6.57 18.11 -19.85
C PRO A 284 -7.39 17.87 -18.58
N TYR A 285 -8.69 17.57 -18.73
CA TYR A 285 -9.54 17.17 -17.60
C TYR A 285 -9.14 15.80 -17.09
N ALA A 286 -8.79 14.86 -17.97
CA ALA A 286 -8.42 13.50 -17.62
C ALA A 286 -7.06 13.44 -16.91
N LEU A 287 -6.06 14.19 -17.37
CA LEU A 287 -4.78 14.35 -16.67
C LEU A 287 -4.94 15.08 -15.34
N GLY A 288 -5.76 16.14 -15.31
CA GLY A 288 -6.15 16.81 -14.06
C GLY A 288 -6.81 15.82 -13.09
N PHE A 289 -7.75 15.00 -13.57
CA PHE A 289 -8.41 13.95 -12.80
C PHE A 289 -7.42 12.94 -12.22
N ALA A 290 -6.50 12.42 -13.03
CA ALA A 290 -5.47 11.50 -12.56
C ALA A 290 -4.60 12.14 -11.47
N ALA A 291 -4.19 13.40 -11.65
CA ALA A 291 -3.40 14.14 -10.67
C ALA A 291 -4.18 14.37 -9.36
N GLY A 292 -5.45 14.77 -9.45
CA GLY A 292 -6.27 15.01 -8.27
C GLY A 292 -6.55 13.73 -7.47
N ALA A 293 -6.83 12.62 -8.16
CA ALA A 293 -6.96 11.31 -7.54
C ALA A 293 -5.67 10.88 -6.85
N MET A 294 -4.52 11.03 -7.53
CA MET A 294 -3.21 10.69 -6.98
C MET A 294 -2.87 11.52 -5.74
N LEU A 295 -3.04 12.85 -5.80
CA LEU A 295 -2.79 13.75 -4.68
C LEU A 295 -3.68 13.45 -3.47
N PHE A 296 -4.96 13.13 -3.68
CA PHE A 296 -5.87 12.76 -2.59
C PHE A 296 -5.33 11.56 -1.82
N VAL A 297 -4.99 10.46 -2.52
CA VAL A 297 -4.47 9.25 -1.88
C VAL A 297 -3.14 9.48 -1.19
N VAL A 298 -2.22 10.26 -1.79
CA VAL A 298 -0.95 10.56 -1.13
C VAL A 298 -1.18 11.21 0.24
N VAL A 299 -2.05 12.22 0.27
CA VAL A 299 -2.28 13.06 1.44
C VAL A 299 -3.10 12.32 2.50
N ASP A 300 -4.14 11.58 2.09
CA ASP A 300 -5.08 10.94 3.01
C ASP A 300 -4.57 9.58 3.51
N ASP A 301 -3.84 8.82 2.68
CA ASP A 301 -3.43 7.45 2.99
C ASP A 301 -1.92 7.28 3.14
N ILE A 302 -1.14 7.53 2.07
CA ILE A 302 0.26 7.07 2.00
C ILE A 302 1.14 7.82 3.00
N ILE A 303 1.02 9.15 3.08
CA ILE A 303 1.81 9.94 4.02
C ILE A 303 1.44 9.57 5.47
N PRO A 304 0.17 9.55 5.90
CA PRO A 304 -0.20 9.11 7.25
C PRO A 304 0.25 7.69 7.58
N GLU A 305 0.05 6.72 6.69
CA GLU A 305 0.40 5.31 6.94
C GLU A 305 1.92 5.12 7.07
N SER A 306 2.72 5.85 6.27
CA SER A 306 4.19 5.83 6.35
C SER A 306 4.75 6.34 7.68
N GLN A 307 3.95 7.07 8.46
CA GLN A 307 4.36 7.63 9.76
C GLN A 307 3.75 6.87 10.94
N SER A 308 2.87 5.90 10.67
CA SER A 308 2.07 5.20 11.69
C SER A 308 2.88 4.31 12.65
N ARG A 309 4.10 3.87 12.27
CA ARG A 309 4.91 2.91 13.05
C ARG A 309 6.11 3.55 13.76
N GLY A 310 6.15 4.88 13.87
CA GLY A 310 7.14 5.60 14.67
C GLY A 310 8.45 5.96 13.94
N HIS A 311 8.57 5.66 12.64
CA HIS A 311 9.74 6.02 11.82
C HIS A 311 9.48 7.23 10.92
N GLY A 312 8.66 8.20 11.36
CA GLY A 312 8.25 9.33 10.53
C GLY A 312 9.41 10.12 9.92
N ARG A 313 10.52 10.29 10.65
CA ARG A 313 11.72 10.99 10.15
C ARG A 313 12.38 10.26 8.97
N LEU A 314 12.41 8.92 9.02
CA LEU A 314 12.91 8.09 7.92
C LEU A 314 11.97 8.20 6.71
N SER A 315 10.66 8.06 6.94
CA SER A 315 9.65 8.23 5.88
C SER A 315 9.81 9.58 5.18
N THR A 316 9.94 10.69 5.92
CA THR A 316 10.12 12.03 5.34
C THR A 316 11.39 12.12 4.49
N VAL A 317 12.53 11.59 4.96
CA VAL A 317 13.77 11.60 4.17
C VAL A 317 13.61 10.77 2.90
N MET A 318 12.96 9.61 3.00
CA MET A 318 12.70 8.75 1.84
C MET A 318 11.74 9.41 0.85
N ALA A 319 10.73 10.15 1.32
CA ALA A 319 9.86 10.96 0.46
C ALA A 319 10.63 12.04 -0.29
N LEU A 320 11.55 12.74 0.36
CA LEU A 320 12.41 13.73 -0.31
C LEU A 320 13.31 13.07 -1.37
N ILE A 321 13.83 11.87 -1.08
CA ILE A 321 14.63 11.10 -2.05
C ILE A 321 13.75 10.68 -3.24
N GLY A 322 12.56 10.13 -3.01
CA GLY A 322 11.63 9.75 -4.08
C GLY A 322 11.24 10.94 -4.96
N PHE A 323 10.92 12.07 -4.34
CA PHE A 323 10.62 13.31 -5.04
C PHE A 323 11.79 13.80 -5.90
N ALA A 324 13.01 13.79 -5.36
CA ALA A 324 14.21 14.18 -6.09
C ALA A 324 14.52 13.24 -7.26
N ILE A 325 14.37 11.92 -7.07
CA ILE A 325 14.54 10.95 -8.15
C ILE A 325 13.53 11.21 -9.26
N MET A 326 12.26 11.40 -8.93
CA MET A 326 11.23 11.68 -9.93
C MET A 326 11.49 13.00 -10.67
N MET A 327 11.92 14.04 -9.96
CA MET A 327 12.35 15.30 -10.59
C MET A 327 13.53 15.08 -11.55
N CYS A 328 14.53 14.30 -11.16
CA CYS A 328 15.65 13.97 -12.05
C CYS A 328 15.20 13.16 -13.27
N LEU A 329 14.26 12.21 -13.09
CA LEU A 329 13.71 11.43 -14.20
C LEU A 329 13.01 12.34 -15.20
N GLU A 330 12.22 13.31 -14.75
CA GLU A 330 11.58 14.28 -15.63
C GLU A 330 12.61 15.12 -16.40
N VAL A 331 13.60 15.70 -15.70
CA VAL A 331 14.58 16.60 -16.33
C VAL A 331 15.50 15.88 -17.32
N VAL A 332 16.00 14.69 -16.96
CA VAL A 332 16.95 13.93 -17.79
C VAL A 332 16.34 13.50 -19.12
N THR A 333 15.02 13.48 -19.20
CA THR A 333 14.29 12.88 -20.31
C THR A 333 13.52 13.89 -21.16
N GLU A 334 13.46 15.15 -20.71
CA GLU A 334 13.07 16.32 -21.50
C GLU A 334 14.20 16.85 -22.43
N THR A 335 15.46 16.50 -22.16
CA THR A 335 16.64 16.87 -22.98
C THR A 335 16.98 15.85 -24.05
#